data_AF-A0A356SDH6-F1
#
_entry.id   AF-A0A356SDH6-F1
#
_cell.length_a   1.000
_cell.length_b   1.000
_cell.length_c   1.000
_cell.angle_alpha   90.00
_cell.angle_beta   90.00
_cell.angle_gamma   90.00
#
_symmetry.space_group_name_H-M   'P 1'
#
loop_
_entity.id
_entity.type
_entity.pdbx_description
1 polymer ?
#
loop_
_entity_poly.entity_id
_entity_poly.type
_entity_poly.pdbx_seq_one_letter_code
_entity_poly.pdbx_strand_id
1 'polypeptide(L)'
;QRSNRGQGGAALVIALLVFALAAALMVGVQRDFNLQLQRSTNTFFAEQGWSFLLGAETLAALALRFDSDQDAKSDTPVDSLQEIWAQPQAPYPLDGIGFLSGNIYDLQGRFNLNGLVEQNGNSDRDPNTPERGGAAPLDTADASKRLNTSQRILLRLLL
;
A
#
# COMPACT_ATOMS: atom_id res chain seq x y z
N GLN A 1 -35.33 2.95 71.22
CA GLN A 1 -35.04 3.44 69.86
C GLN A 1 -34.11 4.65 69.99
N ARG A 2 -32.80 4.47 69.80
CA ARG A 2 -31.82 5.57 69.85
C ARG A 2 -31.54 6.03 68.42
N SER A 3 -31.76 7.32 68.20
CA SER A 3 -31.73 8.01 66.91
C SER A 3 -30.32 8.10 66.35
N ASN A 4 -30.09 7.44 65.23
CA ASN A 4 -28.83 7.41 64.48
C ASN A 4 -28.62 8.70 63.65
N ARG A 5 -28.73 9.88 64.29
CA ARG A 5 -28.67 11.19 63.62
C ARG A 5 -27.23 11.69 63.35
N GLY A 6 -26.21 10.95 63.76
CA GLY A 6 -24.80 11.27 63.52
C GLY A 6 -24.17 10.64 62.26
N GLN A 7 -24.83 9.65 61.64
CA GLN A 7 -24.26 8.92 60.48
C GLN A 7 -24.64 9.51 59.12
N GLY A 8 -25.64 10.40 59.04
CA GLY A 8 -26.09 11.00 57.78
C GLY A 8 -25.10 11.98 57.15
N GLY A 9 -24.37 12.74 57.96
CA GLY A 9 -23.39 13.73 57.47
C GLY A 9 -22.13 13.10 56.90
N ALA A 10 -21.58 12.10 57.59
CA ALA A 10 -20.37 11.40 57.15
C ALA A 10 -20.61 10.59 55.87
N ALA A 11 -21.77 9.94 55.73
CA ALA A 11 -22.12 9.16 54.55
C ALA A 11 -22.21 10.03 53.27
N LEU A 12 -22.78 11.23 53.37
CA LEU A 12 -22.87 12.16 52.26
C LEU A 12 -21.49 12.63 51.79
N VAL A 13 -20.60 12.96 52.74
CA VAL A 13 -19.23 13.39 52.42
C VAL A 13 -18.44 12.28 51.73
N ILE A 14 -18.56 11.03 52.19
CA ILE A 14 -17.92 9.88 51.55
C ILE A 14 -18.47 9.67 50.14
N ALA A 15 -19.80 9.75 49.95
CA ALA A 15 -20.41 9.62 48.62
C ALA A 15 -19.94 10.71 47.65
N LEU A 16 -19.84 11.96 48.10
CA LEU A 16 -19.32 13.08 47.30
C LEU A 16 -17.83 12.91 46.99
N LEU A 17 -17.03 12.40 47.92
CA LEU A 17 -15.61 12.15 47.70
C LEU A 17 -15.39 11.04 46.66
N VAL A 18 -16.14 9.94 46.75
CA VAL A 18 -16.12 8.87 45.76
C VAL A 18 -16.57 9.37 44.39
N PHE A 19 -17.65 10.17 44.34
CA PHE A 19 -18.13 10.76 43.09
C PHE A 19 -17.10 11.70 42.47
N ALA A 20 -16.50 12.58 43.27
CA ALA A 20 -15.46 13.50 42.82
C ALA A 20 -14.22 12.74 42.29
N LEU A 21 -13.81 11.66 42.96
CA LEU A 21 -12.72 10.80 42.51
C LEU A 21 -13.07 10.12 41.17
N ALA A 22 -14.28 9.55 41.05
CA ALA A 22 -14.74 8.93 39.81
C ALA A 22 -14.78 9.94 38.65
N ALA A 23 -15.28 11.17 38.89
CA ALA A 23 -15.31 12.23 37.90
C ALA A 23 -13.90 12.66 37.47
N ALA A 24 -12.96 12.80 38.43
CA ALA A 24 -11.57 13.15 38.13
C ALA A 24 -10.88 12.08 37.26
N LEU A 25 -11.13 10.79 37.53
CA LEU A 25 -10.61 9.69 36.70
C LEU A 25 -11.18 9.72 35.28
N MET A 26 -12.48 10.00 35.14
CA MET A 26 -13.16 10.04 33.84
C MET A 26 -12.59 11.13 32.92
N VAL A 27 -12.27 12.30 33.48
CA VAL A 27 -11.66 13.41 32.72
C VAL A 27 -10.29 13.03 32.14
N GLY A 28 -9.48 12.25 32.87
CA GLY A 28 -8.18 11.77 32.39
C GLY A 28 -8.31 10.83 31.18
N VAL A 29 -9.22 9.86 31.25
CA VAL A 29 -9.44 8.85 30.19
C VAL A 29 -9.98 9.48 28.90
N GLN A 30 -10.79 10.54 29.01
CA GLN A 30 -11.43 11.19 27.86
C GLN A 30 -10.40 11.65 26.80
N ARG A 31 -9.26 12.21 27.22
CA ARG A 31 -8.25 12.71 26.27
C ARG A 31 -7.63 11.57 25.47
N ASP A 32 -7.23 10.51 26.16
CA ASP A 32 -6.56 9.36 25.52
C ASP A 32 -7.53 8.60 24.61
N PHE A 33 -8.79 8.49 25.02
CA PHE A 33 -9.84 7.89 24.20
C PHE A 33 -10.01 8.62 22.85
N ASN A 34 -10.09 9.96 22.87
CA ASN A 34 -10.23 10.73 21.63
C ASN A 34 -9.02 10.57 20.69
N LEU A 35 -7.79 10.56 21.25
CA LEU A 35 -6.58 10.33 20.46
C LEU A 35 -6.54 8.93 19.85
N GLN A 36 -6.94 7.92 20.62
CA GLN A 36 -7.03 6.54 20.13
C GLN A 36 -8.08 6.42 19.02
N LEU A 37 -9.23 7.05 19.19
CA LEU A 37 -10.27 7.07 18.17
C LEU A 37 -9.76 7.69 16.87
N GLN A 38 -9.13 8.87 16.92
CA GLN A 38 -8.55 9.52 15.74
C GLN A 38 -7.50 8.67 15.03
N ARG A 39 -6.63 8.00 15.80
CA ARG A 39 -5.63 7.08 15.23
C ARG A 39 -6.30 5.89 14.56
N SER A 40 -7.26 5.27 15.26
CA SER A 40 -8.00 4.12 14.75
C SER A 40 -8.75 4.47 13.46
N THR A 41 -9.38 5.65 13.38
CA THR A 41 -10.08 6.09 12.17
C THR A 41 -9.11 6.32 11.02
N ASN A 42 -7.95 6.93 11.28
CA ASN A 42 -6.95 7.17 10.24
C ASN A 42 -6.35 5.85 9.71
N THR A 43 -6.04 4.90 10.60
CA THR A 43 -5.59 3.57 10.19
C THR A 43 -6.64 2.86 9.35
N PHE A 44 -7.92 2.91 9.77
CA PHE A 44 -9.02 2.31 9.04
C PHE A 44 -9.21 2.93 7.64
N PHE A 45 -9.06 4.25 7.49
CA PHE A 45 -9.11 4.90 6.18
C PHE A 45 -7.89 4.55 5.31
N ALA A 46 -6.71 4.40 5.90
CA ALA A 46 -5.52 3.98 5.17
C ALA A 46 -5.65 2.55 4.63
N GLU A 47 -6.15 1.62 5.44
CA GLU A 47 -6.40 0.22 5.02
C GLU A 47 -7.45 0.12 3.91
N GLN A 48 -8.54 0.89 4.01
CA GLN A 48 -9.52 0.99 2.93
C GLN A 48 -8.88 1.57 1.67
N GLY A 49 -8.13 2.67 1.78
CA GLY A 49 -7.40 3.28 0.67
C GLY A 49 -6.48 2.29 -0.03
N TRP A 50 -5.76 1.46 0.73
CA TRP A 50 -4.91 0.39 0.18
C TRP A 50 -5.71 -0.62 -0.64
N SER A 51 -6.86 -1.06 -0.13
CA SER A 51 -7.73 -1.98 -0.87
C SER A 51 -8.25 -1.39 -2.19
N PHE A 52 -8.54 -0.09 -2.22
CA PHE A 52 -8.93 0.61 -3.45
C PHE A 52 -7.78 0.74 -4.44
N LEU A 53 -6.55 0.99 -3.97
CA LEU A 53 -5.37 1.02 -4.84
C LEU A 53 -5.11 -0.35 -5.48
N LEU A 54 -5.25 -1.43 -4.72
CA LEU A 54 -5.14 -2.79 -5.27
C LEU A 54 -6.27 -3.08 -6.28
N GLY A 55 -7.49 -2.61 -6.01
CA GLY A 55 -8.59 -2.63 -6.97
C GLY A 55 -8.27 -1.84 -8.25
N ALA A 56 -7.65 -0.67 -8.12
CA ALA A 56 -7.24 0.15 -9.26
C ALA A 56 -6.16 -0.55 -10.11
N GLU A 57 -5.19 -1.19 -9.48
CA GLU A 57 -4.14 -1.95 -10.18
C GLU A 57 -4.72 -3.15 -10.93
N THR A 58 -5.65 -3.89 -10.31
CA THR A 58 -6.31 -5.01 -10.99
C THR A 58 -7.17 -4.56 -12.17
N LEU A 59 -7.84 -3.40 -12.09
CA LEU A 59 -8.52 -2.79 -13.24
C LEU A 59 -7.55 -2.36 -14.34
N ALA A 60 -6.41 -1.76 -13.97
CA ALA A 60 -5.36 -1.40 -14.92
C ALA A 60 -4.81 -2.64 -15.65
N ALA A 61 -4.53 -3.73 -14.92
CA ALA A 61 -4.08 -4.98 -15.49
C ALA A 61 -5.13 -5.60 -16.43
N LEU A 62 -6.42 -5.50 -16.08
CA LEU A 62 -7.50 -5.96 -16.95
C LEU A 62 -7.59 -5.15 -18.25
N ALA A 63 -7.40 -3.82 -18.16
CA ALA A 63 -7.38 -2.95 -19.34
C ALA A 63 -6.21 -3.30 -20.29
N LEU A 64 -5.01 -3.51 -19.74
CA LEU A 64 -3.84 -3.94 -20.51
C LEU A 64 -4.00 -5.33 -21.11
N ARG A 65 -4.64 -6.25 -20.38
CA ARG A 65 -4.92 -7.59 -20.91
C ARG A 65 -5.94 -7.54 -22.06
N PHE A 66 -6.97 -6.71 -21.91
CA PHE A 66 -7.96 -6.51 -22.96
C PHE A 66 -7.32 -5.97 -24.23
N ASP A 67 -6.41 -5.02 -24.09
CA ASP A 67 -5.61 -4.46 -25.18
C ASP A 67 -4.73 -5.52 -25.85
N SER A 68 -3.97 -6.28 -25.06
CA SER A 68 -3.17 -7.42 -25.56
C SER A 68 -4.00 -8.47 -26.30
N ASP A 69 -5.23 -8.76 -25.84
CA ASP A 69 -6.15 -9.67 -26.51
C ASP A 69 -6.71 -9.11 -27.84
N GLN A 70 -6.75 -7.78 -28.01
CA GLN A 70 -7.08 -7.13 -29.28
C GLN A 70 -5.89 -7.18 -30.23
N ASP A 71 -4.71 -6.87 -29.74
CA ASP A 71 -3.45 -6.90 -30.50
C ASP A 71 -3.11 -8.28 -31.03
N ALA A 72 -3.40 -9.33 -30.24
CA ALA A 72 -3.25 -10.71 -30.68
C ALA A 72 -4.13 -11.08 -31.90
N LYS A 73 -5.15 -10.29 -32.21
CA LYS A 73 -6.04 -10.47 -33.38
C LYS A 73 -5.69 -9.53 -34.53
N SER A 74 -4.75 -8.62 -34.34
CA SER A 74 -4.27 -7.66 -35.34
C SER A 74 -3.05 -8.22 -36.08
N ASP A 75 -2.93 -7.92 -37.38
CA ASP A 75 -1.72 -8.25 -38.15
C ASP A 75 -0.51 -7.36 -37.77
N THR A 76 -0.79 -6.22 -37.12
CA THR A 76 0.23 -5.27 -36.65
C THR A 76 -0.10 -4.85 -35.22
N PRO A 77 0.36 -5.59 -34.20
CA PRO A 77 0.24 -5.18 -32.80
C PRO A 77 1.11 -3.94 -32.56
N VAL A 78 0.55 -2.94 -31.88
CA VAL A 78 1.18 -1.64 -31.66
C VAL A 78 0.70 -1.10 -30.32
N ASP A 79 1.62 -0.81 -29.41
CA ASP A 79 1.33 -0.04 -28.20
C ASP A 79 1.44 1.46 -28.48
N SER A 80 0.35 2.21 -28.31
CA SER A 80 0.26 3.64 -28.62
C SER A 80 -0.48 4.44 -27.55
N LEU A 81 -0.13 5.72 -27.43
CA LEU A 81 -0.83 6.64 -26.51
C LEU A 81 -2.30 6.94 -26.90
N GLN A 82 -2.79 6.36 -28.01
CA GLN A 82 -4.19 6.47 -28.42
C GLN A 82 -5.06 5.35 -27.83
N GLU A 83 -4.46 4.29 -27.29
CA GLU A 83 -5.19 3.17 -26.69
C GLU A 83 -5.86 3.52 -25.36
N ILE A 84 -6.86 2.70 -25.00
CA ILE A 84 -7.73 2.89 -23.83
C ILE A 84 -6.90 3.00 -22.54
N TRP A 85 -5.83 2.22 -22.42
CA TRP A 85 -4.98 2.21 -21.22
C TRP A 85 -4.23 3.54 -21.03
N ALA A 86 -3.91 4.26 -22.11
CA ALA A 86 -3.15 5.50 -22.09
C ALA A 86 -4.04 6.76 -21.95
N GLN A 87 -5.36 6.62 -22.11
CA GLN A 87 -6.28 7.74 -22.01
C GLN A 87 -6.45 8.22 -20.55
N PRO A 88 -6.56 9.53 -20.31
CA PRO A 88 -6.85 10.07 -18.97
C PRO A 88 -8.15 9.48 -18.42
N GLN A 89 -8.07 8.85 -17.26
CA GLN A 89 -9.23 8.26 -16.60
C GLN A 89 -9.96 9.32 -15.78
N ALA A 90 -11.30 9.29 -15.81
CA ALA A 90 -12.11 10.14 -14.95
C ALA A 90 -11.90 9.73 -13.47
N PRO A 91 -11.77 10.69 -12.53
CA PRO A 91 -11.69 10.37 -11.11
C PRO A 91 -12.89 9.55 -10.66
N TYR A 92 -12.64 8.41 -10.03
CA TYR A 92 -13.67 7.53 -9.49
C TYR A 92 -14.05 7.98 -8.07
N PRO A 93 -15.32 8.28 -7.78
CA PRO A 93 -15.74 8.71 -6.45
C PRO A 93 -15.69 7.52 -5.47
N LEU A 94 -15.11 7.75 -4.30
CA LEU A 94 -15.09 6.82 -3.17
C LEU A 94 -16.00 7.33 -2.06
N ASP A 95 -16.96 6.50 -1.66
CA ASP A 95 -17.92 6.85 -0.61
C ASP A 95 -17.22 7.21 0.70
N GLY A 96 -17.35 8.47 1.12
CA GLY A 96 -16.88 8.96 2.42
C GLY A 96 -15.38 9.24 2.54
N ILE A 97 -14.59 9.00 1.50
CA ILE A 97 -13.10 9.10 1.55
C ILE A 97 -12.51 10.00 0.45
N GLY A 98 -13.27 10.31 -0.60
CA GLY A 98 -12.85 11.28 -1.63
C GLY A 98 -12.90 10.71 -3.03
N PHE A 99 -11.84 10.92 -3.81
CA PHE A 99 -11.74 10.48 -5.20
C PHE A 99 -10.48 9.64 -5.42
N LEU A 100 -10.60 8.61 -6.25
CA LEU A 100 -9.50 7.79 -6.74
C LEU A 100 -9.17 8.21 -8.17
N SER A 101 -7.91 8.51 -8.44
CA SER A 101 -7.42 8.80 -9.79
C SER A 101 -6.06 8.15 -10.01
N GLY A 102 -5.77 7.80 -11.26
CA GLY A 102 -4.54 7.13 -11.65
C GLY A 102 -4.32 7.21 -13.16
N ASN A 103 -3.07 7.05 -13.58
CA ASN A 103 -2.67 7.03 -14.98
C ASN A 103 -1.70 5.87 -15.20
N ILE A 104 -1.74 5.26 -16.38
CA ILE A 104 -0.78 4.22 -16.80
C ILE A 104 0.24 4.89 -17.73
N TYR A 105 1.52 4.54 -17.57
CA TYR A 105 2.61 5.08 -18.37
C TYR A 105 3.47 3.94 -18.90
N ASP A 106 3.81 4.00 -20.19
CA ASP A 106 4.82 3.12 -20.76
C ASP A 106 6.23 3.51 -20.27
N LEU A 107 6.97 2.51 -19.79
CA LEU A 107 8.35 2.63 -19.33
C LEU A 107 9.36 2.28 -20.44
N GLN A 108 8.95 1.55 -21.48
CA GLN A 108 9.81 1.17 -22.61
C GLN A 108 10.14 2.36 -23.51
N GLY A 109 9.27 3.36 -23.58
CA GLY A 109 9.56 4.65 -24.23
C GLY A 109 10.62 5.53 -23.52
N ARG A 110 11.18 5.09 -22.38
CA ARG A 110 12.21 5.83 -21.62
C ARG A 110 13.59 5.16 -21.73
N PHE A 111 14.64 5.96 -21.52
CA PHE A 111 16.01 5.45 -21.55
C PHE A 111 16.27 4.46 -20.38
N ASN A 112 16.60 3.20 -20.72
CA ASN A 112 16.86 2.15 -19.73
C ASN A 112 18.28 2.24 -19.15
N LEU A 113 18.40 2.77 -17.93
CA LEU A 113 19.68 2.89 -17.22
C LEU A 113 20.34 1.53 -16.94
N ASN A 114 19.57 0.45 -16.78
CA ASN A 114 20.12 -0.87 -16.48
C ASN A 114 20.95 -1.42 -17.65
N GLY A 115 20.66 -0.98 -18.89
CA GLY A 115 21.44 -1.36 -20.08
C GLY A 115 22.87 -0.80 -20.10
N LEU A 116 23.17 0.22 -19.30
CA LEU A 116 24.50 0.84 -19.26
C LEU A 116 25.55 -0.02 -18.53
N VAL A 117 25.12 -0.90 -17.63
CA VAL A 117 26.05 -1.73 -16.82
C VAL A 117 26.53 -2.94 -17.62
N GLU A 118 25.65 -3.55 -18.42
CA GLU A 118 25.97 -4.75 -19.21
C GLU A 118 26.93 -4.45 -20.37
N GLN A 119 26.87 -3.24 -20.94
CA GLN A 119 27.75 -2.83 -22.04
C GLN A 119 29.24 -2.75 -21.62
N ASN A 120 29.52 -2.63 -20.32
CA ASN A 120 30.88 -2.59 -19.78
C ASN A 120 31.45 -3.97 -19.39
N GLY A 121 30.63 -5.03 -19.44
CA GLY A 121 31.01 -6.38 -18.99
C GLY A 121 31.07 -7.43 -20.10
N ASN A 122 30.67 -7.11 -21.34
CA ASN A 122 30.49 -8.10 -22.40
C ASN A 122 31.33 -7.86 -23.66
N SER A 123 32.48 -7.19 -23.53
CA SER A 123 33.47 -7.08 -24.62
C SER A 123 34.24 -8.39 -24.89
N ASP A 124 33.91 -9.48 -24.19
CA ASP A 124 34.58 -10.78 -24.30
C ASP A 124 33.63 -11.91 -24.77
N ARG A 125 32.56 -11.57 -25.50
CA ARG A 125 31.81 -12.58 -26.27
C ARG A 125 32.50 -12.79 -27.61
N ASP A 126 33.15 -13.95 -27.73
CA ASP A 126 33.71 -14.50 -28.98
C ASP A 126 32.61 -14.55 -30.07
N PRO A 127 32.78 -13.83 -31.19
CA PRO A 127 31.81 -13.78 -32.29
C PRO A 127 31.57 -15.12 -33.00
N ASN A 128 32.33 -16.18 -32.70
CA ASN A 128 32.15 -17.52 -33.27
C ASN A 128 31.39 -18.52 -32.38
N THR A 129 30.74 -18.07 -31.30
CA THR A 129 29.88 -18.96 -30.52
C THR A 129 28.51 -19.07 -31.20
N PRO A 130 28.11 -20.21 -31.79
CA PRO A 130 26.79 -20.34 -32.40
C PRO A 130 25.71 -20.13 -31.32
N GLU A 131 24.76 -19.24 -31.59
CA GLU A 131 23.62 -18.97 -30.72
C GLU A 131 22.78 -20.24 -30.56
N ARG A 132 23.11 -21.04 -29.54
CA ARG A 132 22.26 -22.13 -29.11
C ARG A 132 21.11 -21.51 -28.33
N GLY A 133 19.99 -21.28 -29.02
CA GLY A 133 18.71 -20.90 -28.45
C GLY A 133 18.31 -21.82 -27.31
N GLY A 134 18.62 -21.40 -26.09
CA GLY A 134 18.30 -22.10 -24.86
C GLY A 134 18.40 -21.11 -23.72
N ALA A 135 17.27 -20.81 -23.10
CA ALA A 135 17.20 -20.03 -21.87
C ALA A 135 18.29 -20.52 -20.91
N ALA A 136 19.19 -19.62 -20.50
CA ALA A 136 20.08 -19.89 -19.39
C ALA A 136 19.22 -20.31 -18.19
N PRO A 137 19.53 -21.43 -17.50
CA PRO A 137 18.81 -21.77 -16.28
C PRO A 137 18.92 -20.59 -15.32
N LEU A 138 17.76 -20.04 -14.93
CA LEU A 138 17.68 -19.08 -13.83
C LEU A 138 18.27 -19.74 -12.60
N ASP A 139 19.52 -19.41 -12.28
CA ASP A 139 20.14 -19.79 -11.03
C ASP A 139 19.48 -18.97 -9.91
N THR A 140 18.34 -19.46 -9.46
CA THR A 140 17.51 -18.86 -8.41
C THR A 140 18.19 -18.94 -7.03
N ALA A 141 19.32 -19.65 -6.90
CA ALA A 141 20.02 -19.78 -5.63
C ALA A 141 20.87 -18.54 -5.28
N ASP A 142 21.44 -17.84 -6.28
CA ASP A 142 22.47 -16.81 -6.02
C ASP A 142 21.92 -15.38 -5.86
N ALA A 143 20.68 -15.11 -6.29
CA ALA A 143 20.03 -13.81 -6.10
C ALA A 143 19.80 -13.47 -4.61
N SER A 144 19.55 -14.50 -3.79
CA SER A 144 19.31 -14.35 -2.34
C SER A 144 20.54 -13.91 -1.55
N LYS A 145 21.74 -14.17 -2.07
CA LYS A 145 23.03 -13.81 -1.46
C LYS A 145 23.44 -12.36 -1.72
N ARG A 146 22.89 -11.73 -2.77
CA ARG A 146 23.26 -10.37 -3.19
C ARG A 146 22.51 -9.26 -2.46
N LEU A 147 21.48 -9.60 -1.69
CA LEU A 147 20.63 -8.62 -1.02
C LEU A 147 21.09 -8.37 0.43
N ASN A 148 21.50 -7.14 0.71
CA ASN A 148 21.86 -6.68 2.06
C ASN A 148 20.64 -6.75 3.00
N THR A 149 20.86 -6.96 4.30
CA THR A 149 19.83 -7.03 5.37
C THR A 149 18.78 -5.92 5.27
N SER A 150 19.19 -4.69 4.93
CA SER A 150 18.29 -3.55 4.74
C SER A 150 17.35 -3.70 3.54
N GLN A 151 17.80 -4.35 2.47
CA GLN A 151 17.00 -4.64 1.27
C GLN A 151 16.00 -5.78 1.51
N ARG A 152 16.35 -6.73 2.38
CA ARG A 152 15.44 -7.80 2.81
C ARG A 152 14.30 -7.29 3.69
N ILE A 153 14.55 -6.24 4.48
CA ILE A 153 13.52 -5.57 5.28
C ILE A 153 12.54 -4.80 4.38
N LEU A 154 13.05 -4.10 3.35
CA LEU A 154 12.22 -3.41 2.37
C LEU A 154 11.29 -4.36 1.59
N LEU A 155 11.78 -5.55 1.20
CA LEU A 155 10.94 -6.57 0.55
C LEU A 155 9.87 -7.18 1.48
N ARG A 156 10.10 -7.25 2.80
CA ARG A 156 9.09 -7.73 3.77
C ARG A 156 8.02 -6.69 4.11
N LEU A 157 8.24 -5.41 3.82
CA LEU A 157 7.28 -4.34 4.04
C LEU A 157 6.41 -4.04 2.82
N LEU A 158 6.70 -4.69 1.68
CA LEU A 158 6.06 -4.49 0.39
C LEU A 158 5.22 -5.71 -0.06
N LEU A 159 5.08 -6.72 0.80
CA LEU A 159 4.22 -7.89 0.64
C LEU A 159 3.28 -7.99 1.85
#